data_AF-A0A7X7J919-F1
#
_entry.id   AF-A0A7X7J919-F1
#
_cell.length_a   1.000
_cell.length_b   1.000
_cell.length_c   1.000
_cell.angle_alpha   90.00
_cell.angle_beta   90.00
_cell.angle_gamma   90.00
#
_symmetry.space_group_name_H-M   'P 1'
#
loop_
_entity.id
_entity.type
_entity.pdbx_description
1 polymer ?
#
loop_
_entity_poly.entity_id
_entity_poly.type
_entity_poly.pdbx_seq_one_letter_code
_entity_poly.pdbx_strand_id
1 'polypeptide(L)'
;DYTRFLDARKDRVKLAPGEGPYYRLEVSNVNEAHESPLVEIITHSGRDPERSRTEASAFRRVPFRIDNLALIHIEENVREDRPRRVSVALPIESLANDAAGSNTLVVAASGRRPVLSLTLLSRDRNFSRAISVEGRMNGDGDAWRTVAQGTVRSIEAGREKLRDLTIALPSEQRFRDYRLVIHNRDNPALDIEGVTAEESVYGLLFFPKPGRAYTLLYGGTNIPGPNYDVAAVLGATPVEQMDSWRAGEAVKNPDYSPLKTEAAAWKNEAGRVIFVVAIVVMCIALLVMIARASRKIDKLIDNGGAPPKQE
;
A
#
# COMPACT_ATOMS: atom_id res chain seq x y z
N ASP A 1 50.37 -19.02 9.52
CA ASP A 1 49.01 -18.66 9.11
C ASP A 1 48.35 -19.90 8.51
N TYR A 2 47.73 -20.72 9.36
CA TYR A 2 47.18 -22.05 9.03
C TYR A 2 45.63 -22.07 9.01
N THR A 3 44.99 -20.89 9.05
CA THR A 3 43.53 -20.69 9.12
C THR A 3 42.79 -20.96 7.81
N ARG A 4 43.46 -21.49 6.78
CA ARG A 4 42.91 -21.56 5.41
C ARG A 4 42.57 -22.98 4.94
N PHE A 5 42.83 -24.00 5.76
CA PHE A 5 42.64 -25.40 5.37
C PHE A 5 42.08 -26.28 6.49
N LEU A 6 40.98 -25.86 7.14
CA LEU A 6 39.95 -26.77 7.68
C LEU A 6 38.82 -25.96 8.31
N ASP A 7 37.66 -25.94 7.67
CA ASP A 7 36.39 -25.63 8.32
C ASP A 7 35.87 -26.94 8.95
N ALA A 8 35.88 -27.03 10.29
CA ALA A 8 35.28 -28.14 11.04
C ALA A 8 35.13 -27.88 12.56
N ARG A 9 34.89 -26.64 13.00
CA ARG A 9 34.48 -26.43 14.40
C ARG A 9 32.98 -26.66 14.50
N LYS A 10 32.57 -27.85 14.96
CA LYS A 10 31.28 -28.01 15.65
C LYS A 10 31.35 -27.30 17.02
N ASP A 11 31.65 -26.00 17.03
CA ASP A 11 31.67 -25.15 18.23
C ASP A 11 30.26 -24.73 18.66
N ARG A 12 29.25 -25.11 17.88
CA ARG A 12 27.83 -24.89 18.19
C ARG A 12 27.15 -26.23 18.46
N VAL A 13 26.55 -26.32 19.65
CA VAL A 13 25.64 -27.40 20.01
C VAL A 13 24.22 -26.84 19.96
N LYS A 14 23.38 -27.39 19.08
CA LYS A 14 21.95 -27.02 19.04
C LYS A 14 21.27 -27.69 20.23
N LEU A 15 20.79 -26.89 21.17
CA LEU A 15 20.01 -27.36 22.30
C LEU A 15 18.57 -27.66 21.83
N ALA A 16 17.99 -28.74 22.34
CA ALA A 16 16.55 -28.97 22.20
C ALA A 16 15.79 -27.92 23.05
N PRO A 17 14.56 -27.54 22.66
CA PRO A 17 13.73 -26.65 23.46
C PRO A 17 13.56 -27.20 24.87
N GLY A 18 13.79 -26.38 25.89
CA GLY A 18 13.64 -26.77 27.29
C GLY A 18 13.59 -25.55 28.21
N GLU A 19 12.85 -25.67 29.31
CA GLU A 19 12.58 -24.58 30.26
C GLU A 19 13.58 -24.52 31.43
N GLY A 20 14.71 -25.24 31.31
CA GLY A 20 15.70 -25.34 32.38
C GLY A 20 16.55 -24.07 32.51
N PRO A 21 16.68 -23.48 33.71
CA PRO A 21 17.50 -22.27 33.91
C PRO A 21 19.02 -22.53 33.85
N TYR A 22 19.45 -23.81 33.85
CA TYR A 22 20.86 -24.19 33.86
C TYR A 22 21.14 -25.31 32.86
N TYR A 23 22.27 -25.21 32.16
CA TYR A 23 22.79 -26.23 31.25
C TYR A 23 24.15 -26.71 31.75
N ARG A 24 24.36 -28.03 31.76
CA ARG A 24 25.65 -28.64 32.07
C ARG A 24 26.34 -29.07 30.78
N LEU A 25 27.53 -28.55 30.53
CA LEU A 25 28.39 -28.96 29.43
C LEU A 25 29.48 -29.89 29.99
N GLU A 26 29.60 -31.08 29.41
CA GLU A 26 30.68 -32.02 29.70
C GLU A 26 31.56 -32.17 28.45
N VAL A 27 32.85 -31.92 28.59
CA VAL A 27 33.84 -32.08 27.51
C VAL A 27 34.63 -33.34 27.79
N SER A 28 34.42 -34.37 26.97
CA SER A 28 35.13 -35.65 27.06
C SER A 28 36.06 -35.86 25.87
N ASN A 29 37.05 -36.74 26.03
CA ASN A 29 37.98 -37.13 24.96
C ASN A 29 38.81 -35.97 24.38
N VAL A 30 39.35 -35.11 25.25
CA VAL A 30 40.36 -34.13 24.86
C VAL A 30 41.63 -34.89 24.45
N ASN A 31 41.82 -35.13 23.14
CA ASN A 31 43.06 -35.72 22.64
C ASN A 31 44.20 -34.70 22.82
N GLU A 32 45.02 -34.89 23.86
CA GLU A 32 46.11 -34.00 24.28
C GLU A 32 47.38 -34.07 23.42
N ALA A 33 47.38 -34.80 22.30
CA ALA A 33 48.56 -34.96 21.45
C ALA A 33 48.25 -34.58 20.01
N HIS A 34 48.62 -33.36 19.61
CA HIS A 34 48.87 -33.06 18.22
C HIS A 34 50.33 -33.46 17.92
N GLU A 35 50.52 -34.55 17.19
CA GLU A 35 51.83 -34.94 16.68
C GLU A 35 52.19 -34.03 15.51
N SER A 36 53.12 -33.11 15.74
CA SER A 36 53.79 -32.39 14.67
C SER A 36 55.25 -32.86 14.69
N PRO A 37 55.73 -33.58 13.67
CA PRO A 37 57.12 -34.03 13.65
C PRO A 37 58.02 -32.83 13.34
N LEU A 38 58.61 -32.23 14.37
CA LEU A 38 59.78 -31.37 14.19
C LEU A 38 61.01 -32.24 14.43
N VAL A 39 61.63 -32.71 13.35
CA VAL A 39 62.90 -33.46 13.44
C VAL A 39 64.03 -32.44 13.49
N GLU A 40 64.56 -32.18 14.68
CA GLU A 40 65.79 -31.41 14.84
C GLU A 40 66.99 -32.37 14.72
N ILE A 41 67.65 -32.35 13.55
CA ILE A 41 68.84 -33.18 13.31
C ILE A 41 70.05 -32.52 13.97
N ILE A 42 70.48 -33.04 15.12
CA ILE A 42 71.69 -32.60 15.79
C ILE A 42 72.87 -33.42 15.25
N THR A 43 73.67 -32.85 14.36
CA THR A 43 74.87 -33.50 13.82
C THR A 43 76.06 -33.24 14.75
N HIS A 44 76.58 -34.29 15.43
CA HIS A 44 77.91 -34.24 16.08
C HIS A 44 78.86 -35.21 15.38
N SER A 45 79.95 -34.66 14.84
CA SER A 45 81.06 -35.40 14.25
C SER A 45 81.99 -35.91 15.34
N GLY A 46 82.01 -37.22 15.60
CA GLY A 46 82.92 -37.85 16.55
C GLY A 46 82.93 -39.37 16.41
N ARG A 47 84.11 -39.91 16.15
CA ARG A 47 84.46 -41.29 15.76
C ARG A 47 84.07 -42.34 16.82
N ASP A 48 82.92 -43.00 16.66
CA ASP A 48 82.62 -44.35 17.19
C ASP A 48 81.34 -44.94 16.54
N PRO A 49 81.34 -46.14 15.90
CA PRO A 49 80.19 -46.64 15.14
C PRO A 49 79.02 -47.22 15.96
N GLU A 50 79.13 -47.37 17.28
CA GLU A 50 78.13 -48.12 18.07
C GLU A 50 77.23 -47.29 19.00
N ARG A 51 77.26 -45.95 18.91
CA ARG A 51 76.35 -45.13 19.73
C ARG A 51 76.05 -43.78 19.07
N SER A 52 74.93 -43.68 18.36
CA SER A 52 74.10 -42.45 18.29
C SER A 52 72.99 -42.58 17.25
N ARG A 53 71.83 -43.05 17.68
CA ARG A 53 70.57 -42.66 17.03
C ARG A 53 69.55 -42.38 18.13
N THR A 54 69.68 -41.22 18.75
CA THR A 54 68.66 -40.69 19.64
C THR A 54 67.85 -39.68 18.83
N GLU A 55 66.82 -40.18 18.16
CA GLU A 55 65.76 -39.33 17.60
C GLU A 55 64.96 -38.78 18.80
N ALA A 56 65.23 -37.54 19.21
CA ALA A 56 64.46 -36.88 20.25
C ALA A 56 63.22 -36.23 19.62
N SER A 57 62.11 -36.95 19.60
CA SER A 57 60.79 -36.38 19.29
C SER A 57 60.29 -35.54 20.47
N ALA A 58 60.43 -34.22 20.37
CA ALA A 58 59.87 -33.31 21.36
C ALA A 58 58.36 -33.10 21.07
N PHE A 59 57.51 -33.82 21.79
CA PHE A 59 56.05 -33.67 21.71
C PHE A 59 55.62 -32.36 22.38
N ARG A 60 55.07 -31.42 21.61
CA ARG A 60 54.50 -30.18 22.15
C ARG A 60 53.06 -30.42 22.60
N ARG A 61 52.83 -30.56 23.91
CA ARG A 61 51.48 -30.52 24.48
C ARG A 61 50.93 -29.09 24.39
N VAL A 62 49.80 -28.93 23.71
CA VAL A 62 49.02 -27.68 23.74
C VAL A 62 47.81 -27.96 24.63
N PRO A 63 47.65 -27.28 25.78
CA PRO A 63 46.49 -27.48 26.64
C PRO A 63 45.22 -27.03 25.90
N PHE A 64 44.15 -27.82 26.02
CA PHE A 64 42.83 -27.41 25.57
C PHE A 64 42.38 -26.21 26.39
N ARG A 65 42.09 -25.09 25.72
CA ARG A 65 41.65 -23.84 26.32
C ARG A 65 40.29 -23.46 25.76
N ILE A 66 39.36 -23.11 26.65
CA ILE A 66 38.09 -22.51 26.28
C ILE A 66 38.27 -21.00 26.41
N ASP A 67 38.17 -20.28 25.29
CA ASP A 67 38.34 -18.82 25.28
C ASP A 67 37.02 -18.08 25.55
N ASN A 68 35.90 -18.60 25.03
CA ASN A 68 34.59 -18.01 25.22
C ASN A 68 33.49 -19.08 25.13
N LEU A 69 32.45 -18.92 25.92
CA LEU A 69 31.20 -19.66 25.82
C LEU A 69 30.05 -18.66 25.70
N ALA A 70 29.34 -18.70 24.58
CA ALA A 70 28.19 -17.85 24.34
C ALA A 70 26.93 -18.70 24.18
N LEU A 71 25.88 -18.38 24.95
CA LEU A 71 24.54 -18.88 24.67
C LEU A 71 23.91 -17.95 23.64
N ILE A 72 23.68 -18.46 22.43
CA ILE A 72 22.98 -17.71 21.38
C ILE A 72 21.53 -18.14 21.40
N HIS A 73 20.66 -17.27 21.92
CA HIS A 73 19.23 -17.40 21.75
C HIS A 73 18.85 -16.73 20.43
N ILE A 74 18.42 -17.52 19.45
CA ILE A 74 17.87 -17.00 18.19
C ILE A 74 16.36 -16.93 18.39
N GLU A 75 15.85 -15.75 18.71
CA GLU A 75 14.43 -15.47 18.59
C GLU A 75 14.12 -15.23 17.12
N GLU A 76 13.44 -16.17 16.49
CA GLU A 76 12.80 -15.91 15.21
C GLU A 76 11.54 -15.08 15.50
N ASN A 77 11.72 -13.77 15.68
CA ASN A 77 10.61 -12.83 15.69
C ASN A 77 10.10 -12.73 14.25
N VAL A 78 9.09 -13.55 13.93
CA VAL A 78 8.27 -13.37 12.72
C VAL A 78 7.51 -12.05 12.89
N ARG A 79 8.17 -10.93 12.55
CA ARG A 79 7.45 -9.70 12.27
C ARG A 79 6.69 -9.97 10.97
N GLU A 80 5.37 -10.11 11.04
CA GLU A 80 4.54 -9.93 9.87
C GLU A 80 4.69 -8.47 9.41
N ASP A 81 5.74 -8.18 8.64
CA ASP A 81 5.96 -6.87 8.01
C ASP A 81 5.02 -6.67 6.80
N ARG A 82 3.99 -7.50 6.69
CA ARG A 82 2.98 -7.41 5.63
C ARG A 82 1.75 -6.73 6.20
N PRO A 83 1.22 -5.70 5.52
CA PRO A 83 -0.05 -5.08 5.92
C PRO A 83 -1.09 -6.17 6.11
N ARG A 84 -1.77 -6.15 7.27
CA ARG A 84 -2.88 -7.07 7.51
C ARG A 84 -3.93 -6.83 6.43
N ARG A 85 -4.35 -7.89 5.74
CA ARG A 85 -5.41 -7.86 4.74
C ARG A 85 -6.63 -8.62 5.24
N VAL A 86 -7.81 -8.17 4.82
CA VAL A 86 -9.08 -8.85 5.12
C VAL A 86 -9.93 -8.91 3.85
N SER A 87 -10.77 -9.94 3.76
CA SER A 87 -11.77 -10.06 2.69
C SER A 87 -13.12 -9.59 3.21
N VAL A 88 -13.77 -8.70 2.47
CA VAL A 88 -15.08 -8.14 2.82
C VAL A 88 -16.04 -8.24 1.65
N ALA A 89 -17.31 -8.56 1.93
CA ALA A 89 -18.36 -8.51 0.92
C ALA A 89 -18.73 -7.06 0.59
N LEU A 90 -18.81 -6.74 -0.70
CA LEU A 90 -19.28 -5.45 -1.17
C LEU A 90 -20.77 -5.56 -1.55
N PRO A 91 -21.63 -4.65 -1.07
CA PRO A 91 -23.03 -4.57 -1.52
C PRO A 91 -23.10 -4.32 -3.03
N ILE A 92 -23.89 -5.12 -3.74
CA ILE A 92 -24.18 -4.90 -5.17
C ILE A 92 -25.30 -3.85 -5.27
N GLU A 93 -25.00 -2.70 -5.87
CA GLU A 93 -25.99 -1.65 -6.14
C GLU A 93 -26.77 -1.93 -7.42
N SER A 94 -26.12 -2.52 -8.43
CA SER A 94 -26.79 -2.92 -9.67
C SER A 94 -26.11 -4.11 -10.34
N LEU A 95 -26.92 -5.01 -10.88
CA LEU A 95 -26.49 -6.13 -11.72
C LEU A 95 -27.38 -6.13 -12.96
N ALA A 96 -26.80 -5.86 -14.13
CA ALA A 96 -27.55 -5.79 -15.39
C ALA A 96 -26.64 -6.12 -16.57
N ASN A 97 -27.24 -6.53 -17.69
CA ASN A 97 -26.53 -6.59 -18.96
C ASN A 97 -26.55 -5.21 -19.63
N ASP A 98 -25.54 -4.93 -20.45
CA ASP A 98 -25.56 -3.73 -21.29
C ASP A 98 -26.67 -3.81 -22.35
N ALA A 99 -26.97 -2.68 -22.99
CA ALA A 99 -28.05 -2.59 -23.98
C ALA A 99 -27.86 -3.56 -25.16
N ALA A 100 -26.60 -3.92 -25.47
CA ALA A 100 -26.26 -4.87 -26.52
C ALA A 100 -26.31 -6.34 -26.06
N GLY A 101 -26.43 -6.60 -24.75
CA GLY A 101 -26.36 -7.95 -24.15
C GLY A 101 -24.96 -8.58 -24.15
N SER A 102 -23.96 -7.89 -24.70
CA SER A 102 -22.60 -8.39 -24.89
C SER A 102 -21.76 -8.37 -23.61
N ASN A 103 -22.17 -7.56 -22.63
CA ASN A 103 -21.46 -7.41 -21.37
C ASN A 103 -22.43 -7.50 -20.18
N THR A 104 -21.96 -8.11 -19.10
CA THR A 104 -22.61 -8.02 -17.79
C THR A 104 -21.90 -6.97 -16.94
N LEU A 105 -22.67 -6.05 -16.37
CA LEU A 105 -22.21 -4.94 -15.54
C LEU A 105 -22.61 -5.22 -14.08
N VAL A 106 -21.62 -5.32 -13.21
CA VAL A 106 -21.83 -5.43 -11.76
C VAL A 106 -21.29 -4.17 -11.11
N VAL A 107 -22.15 -3.41 -10.44
CA VAL A 107 -21.75 -2.22 -9.66
C VAL A 107 -21.80 -2.58 -8.19
N ALA A 108 -20.67 -2.45 -7.51
CA ALA A 108 -20.50 -2.76 -6.10
C ALA A 108 -20.02 -1.53 -5.31
N ALA A 109 -20.69 -1.25 -4.19
CA ALA A 109 -20.36 -0.13 -3.31
C ALA A 109 -19.20 -0.49 -2.37
N SER A 110 -18.11 0.25 -2.44
CA SER A 110 -16.95 0.13 -1.55
C SER A 110 -16.96 1.18 -0.44
N GLY A 111 -17.56 2.35 -0.65
CA GLY A 111 -17.55 3.42 0.34
C GLY A 111 -16.14 3.95 0.63
N ARG A 112 -15.25 3.91 -0.38
CA ARG A 112 -13.84 4.36 -0.31
C ARG A 112 -12.93 3.48 0.55
N ARG A 113 -13.31 2.21 0.75
CA ARG A 113 -12.43 1.20 1.36
C ARG A 113 -11.13 1.05 0.56
N PRO A 114 -10.00 0.71 1.22
CA PRO A 114 -8.70 0.50 0.60
C PRO A 114 -8.62 -0.85 -0.15
N VAL A 115 -9.25 -0.92 -1.31
CA VAL A 115 -9.35 -2.17 -2.09
C VAL A 115 -8.04 -2.47 -2.83
N LEU A 116 -7.57 -3.70 -2.70
CA LEU A 116 -6.40 -4.26 -3.39
C LEU A 116 -6.78 -5.22 -4.52
N SER A 117 -7.85 -5.98 -4.34
CA SER A 117 -8.37 -6.89 -5.36
C SER A 117 -9.88 -7.07 -5.22
N LEU A 118 -10.52 -7.48 -6.30
CA LEU A 118 -11.94 -7.82 -6.34
C LEU A 118 -12.10 -9.27 -6.79
N THR A 119 -12.90 -10.04 -6.07
CA THR A 119 -13.24 -11.43 -6.42
C THR A 119 -14.71 -11.51 -6.77
N LEU A 120 -15.00 -12.01 -7.97
CA LEU A 120 -16.34 -12.31 -8.43
C LEU A 120 -16.82 -13.64 -7.84
N LEU A 121 -18.01 -13.66 -7.23
CA LEU A 121 -18.64 -14.88 -6.76
C LEU A 121 -19.64 -15.36 -7.81
N SER A 122 -19.44 -16.59 -8.31
CA SER A 122 -20.31 -17.22 -9.30
C SER A 122 -20.30 -18.73 -9.11
N ARG A 123 -21.45 -19.38 -9.33
CA ARG A 123 -21.58 -20.85 -9.30
C ARG A 123 -21.20 -21.52 -10.62
N ASP A 124 -21.08 -20.74 -11.67
CA ASP A 124 -20.84 -21.26 -13.01
C ASP A 124 -19.48 -21.95 -13.10
N ARG A 125 -19.43 -22.94 -13.99
CA ARG A 125 -18.26 -23.77 -14.27
C ARG A 125 -17.95 -23.71 -15.75
N ASN A 126 -16.71 -24.02 -16.10
CA ASN A 126 -16.23 -24.11 -17.48
C ASN A 126 -16.41 -22.82 -18.27
N PHE A 127 -15.95 -21.71 -17.70
CA PHE A 127 -15.90 -20.41 -18.37
C PHE A 127 -14.52 -19.76 -18.27
N SER A 128 -14.26 -18.88 -19.22
CA SER A 128 -13.18 -17.90 -19.20
C SER A 128 -13.72 -16.60 -19.80
N ARG A 129 -13.71 -15.53 -19.03
CA ARG A 129 -14.25 -14.22 -19.42
C ARG A 129 -13.23 -13.13 -19.18
N ALA A 130 -13.02 -12.29 -20.18
CA ALA A 130 -12.30 -11.04 -19.97
C ALA A 130 -13.15 -10.12 -19.09
N ILE A 131 -12.50 -9.41 -18.18
CA ILE A 131 -13.17 -8.48 -17.26
C ILE A 131 -12.38 -7.18 -17.19
N SER A 132 -13.09 -6.06 -17.19
CA SER A 132 -12.54 -4.74 -16.91
C SER A 132 -13.10 -4.24 -15.58
N VAL A 133 -12.24 -3.75 -14.71
CA VAL A 133 -12.62 -3.09 -13.46
C VAL A 133 -12.51 -1.59 -13.68
N GLU A 134 -13.62 -0.90 -13.44
CA GLU A 134 -13.70 0.55 -13.43
C GLU A 134 -14.05 1.04 -12.04
N GLY A 135 -13.70 2.28 -11.72
CA GLY A 135 -14.05 2.89 -10.45
C GLY A 135 -14.60 4.30 -10.63
N ARG A 136 -15.44 4.70 -9.67
CA ARG A 136 -16.04 6.04 -9.59
C ARG A 136 -15.75 6.66 -8.22
N MET A 137 -15.19 7.87 -8.20
CA MET A 137 -14.68 8.49 -6.96
C MET A 137 -15.81 9.11 -6.15
N ASN A 138 -16.78 9.71 -6.84
CA ASN A 138 -17.97 10.31 -6.25
C ASN A 138 -19.24 9.56 -6.68
N GLY A 139 -20.41 10.02 -6.25
CA GLY A 139 -21.68 9.43 -6.70
C GLY A 139 -22.03 9.77 -8.15
N ASP A 140 -23.32 9.90 -8.42
CA ASP A 140 -23.82 10.16 -9.76
C ASP A 140 -23.27 11.47 -10.35
N GLY A 141 -22.95 11.42 -11.64
CA GLY A 141 -22.31 12.51 -12.40
C GLY A 141 -20.78 12.42 -12.51
N ASP A 142 -20.12 11.57 -11.74
CA ASP A 142 -18.68 11.30 -11.89
C ASP A 142 -18.41 10.22 -12.95
N ALA A 143 -17.31 10.39 -13.69
CA ALA A 143 -16.96 9.47 -14.77
C ALA A 143 -16.37 8.17 -14.24
N TRP A 144 -16.72 7.05 -14.88
CA TRP A 144 -16.05 5.77 -14.66
C TRP A 144 -14.65 5.82 -15.26
N ARG A 145 -13.63 5.46 -14.47
CA ARG A 145 -12.25 5.30 -14.95
C ARG A 145 -11.82 3.85 -14.86
N THR A 146 -11.22 3.31 -15.92
CA THR A 146 -10.62 1.97 -15.91
C THR A 146 -9.47 1.92 -14.91
N VAL A 147 -9.45 0.85 -14.11
CA VAL A 147 -8.51 0.62 -13.01
C VAL A 147 -7.63 -0.58 -13.29
N ALA A 148 -8.25 -1.67 -13.73
CA ALA A 148 -7.58 -2.93 -14.01
C ALA A 148 -8.33 -3.69 -15.09
N GLN A 149 -7.64 -4.60 -15.76
CA GLN A 149 -8.21 -5.52 -16.73
C GLN A 149 -7.61 -6.90 -16.49
N GLY A 150 -8.37 -7.95 -16.76
CA GLY A 150 -7.89 -9.31 -16.56
C GLY A 150 -8.85 -10.35 -17.10
N THR A 151 -8.73 -11.57 -16.59
CA THR A 151 -9.57 -12.69 -16.99
C THR A 151 -9.95 -13.49 -15.76
N VAL A 152 -11.25 -13.68 -15.58
CA VAL A 152 -11.79 -14.62 -14.59
C VAL A 152 -12.11 -15.94 -15.28
N ARG A 153 -11.76 -17.05 -14.63
CA ARG A 153 -11.94 -18.39 -15.17
C ARG A 153 -12.30 -19.41 -14.10
N SER A 154 -13.15 -20.34 -14.49
CA SER A 154 -13.51 -21.53 -13.73
C SER A 154 -13.49 -22.68 -14.72
N ILE A 155 -12.51 -23.58 -14.62
CA ILE A 155 -12.30 -24.68 -15.55
C ILE A 155 -12.25 -25.97 -14.75
N GLU A 156 -13.15 -26.89 -15.06
CA GLU A 156 -13.17 -28.26 -14.54
C GLU A 156 -13.03 -29.23 -15.72
N ALA A 157 -11.79 -29.64 -15.99
CA ALA A 157 -11.46 -30.54 -17.09
C ALA A 157 -10.86 -31.84 -16.52
N GLY A 158 -11.68 -32.87 -16.40
CA GLY A 158 -11.26 -34.15 -15.84
C GLY A 158 -10.83 -34.02 -14.37
N ARG A 159 -9.55 -34.24 -14.10
CA ARG A 159 -8.97 -34.10 -12.75
C ARG A 159 -8.48 -32.68 -12.43
N GLU A 160 -8.32 -31.84 -13.45
CA GLU A 160 -7.86 -30.47 -13.27
C GLU A 160 -9.02 -29.56 -12.91
N LYS A 161 -8.85 -28.83 -11.81
CA LYS A 161 -9.78 -27.78 -11.36
C LYS A 161 -8.99 -26.49 -11.21
N LEU A 162 -9.26 -25.51 -12.06
CA LEU A 162 -8.70 -24.17 -11.98
C LEU A 162 -9.83 -23.19 -11.71
N ARG A 163 -9.72 -22.44 -10.61
CA ARG A 163 -10.68 -21.38 -10.28
C ARG A 163 -9.92 -20.14 -9.88
N ASP A 164 -9.97 -19.14 -10.76
CA ASP A 164 -9.37 -17.84 -10.57
C ASP A 164 -10.41 -16.78 -10.93
N LEU A 165 -11.09 -16.27 -9.91
CA LEU A 165 -12.16 -15.28 -10.04
C LEU A 165 -11.75 -13.92 -9.49
N THR A 166 -10.45 -13.74 -9.22
CA THR A 166 -9.90 -12.56 -8.56
C THR A 166 -9.18 -11.68 -9.56
N ILE A 167 -9.43 -10.38 -9.49
CA ILE A 167 -8.72 -9.36 -10.25
C ILE A 167 -7.96 -8.48 -9.28
N ALA A 168 -6.63 -8.56 -9.34
CA ALA A 168 -5.76 -7.66 -8.62
C ALA A 168 -5.78 -6.26 -9.24
N LEU A 169 -5.84 -5.24 -8.40
CA LEU A 169 -5.67 -3.85 -8.80
C LEU A 169 -4.16 -3.52 -8.86
N PRO A 170 -3.72 -2.56 -9.69
CA PRO A 170 -2.30 -2.22 -9.82
C PRO A 170 -1.69 -1.65 -8.53
N SER A 171 -2.53 -1.07 -7.67
CA SER A 171 -2.19 -0.56 -6.35
C SER A 171 -3.46 -0.49 -5.51
N GLU A 172 -3.35 -0.11 -4.24
CA GLU A 172 -4.52 0.20 -3.42
C GLU A 172 -5.35 1.32 -4.05
N GLN A 173 -6.65 1.08 -4.18
CA GLN A 173 -7.60 2.04 -4.75
C GLN A 173 -8.72 2.32 -3.74
N ARG A 174 -9.22 3.57 -3.72
CA ARG A 174 -10.21 4.06 -2.74
C ARG A 174 -11.40 4.71 -3.43
N PHE A 175 -11.94 4.00 -4.43
CA PHE A 175 -13.15 4.43 -5.10
C PHE A 175 -14.36 4.26 -4.20
N ARG A 176 -15.37 5.10 -4.42
CA ARG A 176 -16.66 4.92 -3.76
C ARG A 176 -17.34 3.67 -4.29
N ASP A 177 -17.36 3.51 -5.62
CA ASP A 177 -18.03 2.40 -6.31
C ASP A 177 -17.08 1.77 -7.34
N TYR A 178 -17.19 0.45 -7.50
CA TYR A 178 -16.49 -0.30 -8.54
C TYR A 178 -17.49 -0.90 -9.51
N ARG A 179 -17.17 -0.86 -10.80
CA ARG A 179 -17.94 -1.53 -11.86
C ARG A 179 -17.09 -2.62 -12.50
N LEU A 180 -17.54 -3.86 -12.38
CA LEU A 180 -16.97 -5.01 -13.07
C LEU A 180 -17.73 -5.17 -14.39
N VAL A 181 -17.03 -4.99 -15.50
CA VAL A 181 -17.54 -5.19 -16.86
C VAL A 181 -17.06 -6.55 -17.33
N ILE A 182 -17.96 -7.53 -17.36
CA ILE A 182 -17.68 -8.90 -17.79
C ILE A 182 -18.04 -9.02 -19.26
N HIS A 183 -17.06 -9.35 -20.09
CA HIS A 183 -17.23 -9.45 -21.53
C HIS A 183 -17.73 -10.86 -21.90
N ASN A 184 -19.04 -10.98 -22.15
CA ASN A 184 -19.68 -12.26 -22.44
C ASN A 184 -19.42 -12.74 -23.87
N ARG A 185 -19.25 -11.80 -24.81
CA ARG A 185 -19.26 -12.09 -26.25
C ARG A 185 -20.58 -12.82 -26.60
N ASP A 186 -20.49 -13.99 -27.24
CA ASP A 186 -21.66 -14.80 -27.60
C ASP A 186 -22.10 -15.77 -26.49
N ASN A 187 -21.43 -15.75 -25.33
CA ASN A 187 -21.80 -16.63 -24.23
C ASN A 187 -22.99 -16.05 -23.43
N PRO A 188 -23.79 -16.90 -22.76
CA PRO A 188 -24.75 -16.41 -21.78
C PRO A 188 -24.04 -15.66 -20.63
N ALA A 189 -24.79 -14.74 -20.02
CA ALA A 189 -24.37 -14.04 -18.81
C ALA A 189 -24.10 -15.04 -17.68
N LEU A 190 -23.11 -14.74 -16.85
CA LEU A 190 -22.77 -15.56 -15.68
C LEU A 190 -23.80 -15.36 -14.56
N ASP A 191 -24.06 -16.40 -13.77
CA ASP A 191 -24.79 -16.31 -12.51
C ASP A 191 -23.89 -15.70 -11.43
N ILE A 192 -24.14 -14.44 -11.05
CA ILE A 192 -23.30 -13.66 -10.14
C ILE A 192 -23.98 -13.55 -8.78
N GLU A 193 -23.34 -14.15 -7.77
CA GLU A 193 -23.85 -14.18 -6.40
C GLU A 193 -23.39 -12.99 -5.56
N GLY A 194 -22.26 -12.39 -5.92
CA GLY A 194 -21.61 -11.39 -5.08
C GLY A 194 -20.28 -10.90 -5.60
N VAL A 195 -19.76 -9.89 -4.92
CA VAL A 195 -18.39 -9.38 -5.10
C VAL A 195 -17.77 -9.24 -3.72
N THR A 196 -16.57 -9.77 -3.55
CA THR A 196 -15.76 -9.52 -2.34
C THR A 196 -14.54 -8.70 -2.71
N ALA A 197 -14.06 -7.88 -1.78
CA ALA A 197 -12.84 -7.11 -1.91
C ALA A 197 -11.80 -7.60 -0.89
N GLU A 198 -10.55 -7.74 -1.32
CA GLU A 198 -9.43 -7.76 -0.39
C GLU A 198 -9.03 -6.32 -0.06
N GLU A 199 -8.95 -5.97 1.22
CA GLU A 199 -8.62 -4.63 1.68
C GLU A 199 -7.48 -4.62 2.72
N SER A 200 -6.68 -3.55 2.72
CA SER A 200 -5.67 -3.28 3.76
C SER A 200 -6.34 -2.82 5.05
N VAL A 201 -5.93 -3.38 6.19
CA VAL A 201 -6.37 -2.92 7.51
C VAL A 201 -5.47 -1.80 8.00
N TYR A 202 -6.08 -0.66 8.31
CA TYR A 202 -5.39 0.50 8.90
C TYR A 202 -5.71 0.62 10.38
N GLY A 203 -4.67 0.80 11.19
CA GLY A 203 -4.78 1.14 12.61
C GLY A 203 -4.41 2.59 12.86
N LEU A 204 -5.07 3.22 13.84
CA LEU A 204 -4.63 4.50 14.39
C LEU A 204 -3.88 4.23 15.68
N LEU A 205 -2.67 4.74 15.79
CA LEU A 205 -1.86 4.66 17.00
C LEU A 205 -1.76 6.04 17.64
N PHE A 206 -2.12 6.12 18.92
CA PHE A 206 -2.06 7.35 19.70
C PHE A 206 -1.96 7.01 21.20
N PHE A 207 -1.58 7.99 22.01
CA PHE A 207 -1.48 7.86 23.47
C PHE A 207 -2.74 8.42 24.15
N PRO A 208 -3.69 7.58 24.59
CA PRO A 208 -4.89 8.06 25.27
C PRO A 208 -4.57 8.55 26.69
N LYS A 209 -5.30 9.56 27.14
CA LYS A 209 -5.31 9.98 28.55
C LYS A 209 -6.35 9.14 29.31
N PRO A 210 -6.03 8.64 30.51
CA PRO A 210 -6.98 7.89 31.33
C PRO A 210 -8.29 8.63 31.54
N GLY A 211 -9.42 7.90 31.50
CA GLY A 211 -10.75 8.45 31.75
C GLY A 211 -11.32 9.33 30.64
N ARG A 212 -10.74 9.31 29.43
CA ARG A 212 -11.28 10.06 28.28
C ARG A 212 -11.86 9.15 27.21
N ALA A 213 -12.96 9.59 26.62
CA ALA A 213 -13.49 9.06 25.37
C ALA A 213 -12.91 9.86 24.20
N TYR A 214 -12.64 9.16 23.10
CA TYR A 214 -12.09 9.74 21.88
C TYR A 214 -13.01 9.45 20.70
N THR A 215 -13.12 10.40 19.79
CA THR A 215 -13.89 10.27 18.56
C THR A 215 -12.98 10.53 17.37
N LEU A 216 -12.96 9.61 16.41
CA LEU A 216 -12.23 9.78 15.16
C LEU A 216 -13.13 10.51 14.16
N LEU A 217 -12.78 11.75 13.83
CA LEU A 217 -13.41 12.52 12.76
C LEU A 217 -12.59 12.35 11.47
N TYR A 218 -13.27 12.06 10.36
CA TYR A 218 -12.63 11.85 9.06
C TYR A 218 -13.50 12.37 7.91
N GLY A 219 -12.91 12.45 6.71
CA GLY A 219 -13.60 12.89 5.48
C GLY A 219 -13.65 14.40 5.26
N GLY A 220 -13.02 15.20 6.14
CA GLY A 220 -12.91 16.64 5.92
C GLY A 220 -11.94 16.99 4.77
N THR A 221 -12.26 18.05 4.05
CA THR A 221 -11.41 18.62 2.98
C THR A 221 -10.61 19.80 3.51
N ASN A 222 -9.42 20.04 2.94
CA ASN A 222 -8.54 21.16 3.31
C ASN A 222 -8.14 21.23 4.80
N ILE A 223 -8.02 20.08 5.47
CA ILE A 223 -7.48 20.03 6.83
C ILE A 223 -5.95 20.08 6.72
N PRO A 224 -5.26 21.12 7.24
CA PRO A 224 -3.81 21.15 7.25
C PRO A 224 -3.28 19.98 8.09
N GLY A 225 -2.30 19.26 7.52
CA GLY A 225 -1.64 18.16 8.22
C GLY A 225 -0.90 18.70 9.44
N PRO A 226 -1.11 18.13 10.64
CA PRO A 226 -0.37 18.56 11.81
C PRO A 226 1.09 18.12 11.70
N ASN A 227 2.01 18.95 12.20
CA ASN A 227 3.41 18.58 12.35
C ASN A 227 3.64 18.10 13.78
N TYR A 228 3.72 16.79 13.98
CA TYR A 228 3.94 16.17 15.28
C TYR A 228 5.20 15.33 15.28
N ASP A 229 5.84 15.19 16.45
CA ASP A 229 6.99 14.30 16.67
C ASP A 229 6.60 12.80 16.74
N VAL A 230 5.46 12.42 16.14
CA VAL A 230 4.89 11.06 16.23
C VAL A 230 5.88 10.00 15.77
N ALA A 231 6.63 10.24 14.69
CA ALA A 231 7.61 9.28 14.18
C ALA A 231 8.70 8.95 15.21
N ALA A 232 9.22 9.95 15.93
CA ALA A 232 10.23 9.76 16.96
C ALA A 232 9.69 8.98 18.17
N VAL A 233 8.45 9.30 18.58
CA VAL A 233 7.79 8.60 19.70
C VAL A 233 7.46 7.16 19.34
N LEU A 234 6.95 6.91 18.13
CA LEU A 234 6.63 5.55 17.66
C LEU A 234 7.87 4.66 17.55
N GLY A 235 8.99 5.20 17.09
CA GLY A 235 10.25 4.44 16.99
C GLY A 235 10.79 3.97 18.35
N ALA A 236 10.43 4.65 19.44
CA ALA A 236 10.85 4.30 20.80
C ALA A 236 9.82 3.46 21.58
N THR A 237 8.62 3.23 21.02
CA THR A 237 7.52 2.55 21.74
C THR A 237 7.45 1.06 21.35
N PRO A 238 7.53 0.12 22.31
CA PRO A 238 7.33 -1.30 22.03
C PRO A 238 5.89 -1.57 21.57
N VAL A 239 5.72 -2.04 20.33
CA VAL A 239 4.39 -2.31 19.76
C VAL A 239 3.72 -3.52 20.44
N GLU A 240 4.49 -4.45 21.03
CA GLU A 240 3.95 -5.65 21.66
C GLU A 240 3.13 -5.38 22.94
N GLN A 241 3.23 -4.18 23.52
CA GLN A 241 2.54 -3.79 24.75
C GLN A 241 1.33 -2.88 24.51
N MET A 242 0.88 -2.75 23.27
CA MET A 242 -0.20 -1.85 22.91
C MET A 242 -1.57 -2.50 23.12
N ASP A 243 -2.46 -1.78 23.81
CA ASP A 243 -3.87 -2.12 23.86
C ASP A 243 -4.51 -1.91 22.47
N SER A 244 -5.37 -2.85 22.07
CA SER A 244 -6.12 -2.75 20.83
C SER A 244 -7.58 -2.39 21.11
N TRP A 245 -8.06 -1.34 20.45
CA TRP A 245 -9.46 -0.95 20.47
C TRP A 245 -10.05 -1.02 19.07
N ARG A 246 -11.36 -1.29 19.01
CA ARG A 246 -12.12 -1.16 17.77
C ARG A 246 -12.95 0.10 17.82
N ALA A 247 -12.92 0.88 16.74
CA ALA A 247 -13.85 1.97 16.57
C ALA A 247 -15.29 1.44 16.53
N GLY A 248 -16.23 2.23 17.06
CA GLY A 248 -17.65 1.98 16.90
C GLY A 248 -18.12 2.22 15.46
N GLU A 249 -19.42 2.06 15.23
CA GLU A 249 -20.03 2.38 13.95
C GLU A 249 -19.83 3.86 13.59
N ALA A 250 -19.57 4.13 12.32
CA ALA A 250 -19.44 5.49 11.82
C ALA A 250 -20.81 6.19 11.79
N VAL A 251 -20.89 7.36 12.43
CA VAL A 251 -22.09 8.21 12.44
C VAL A 251 -21.78 9.56 11.83
N LYS A 252 -22.79 10.20 11.24
CA LYS A 252 -22.65 11.58 10.72
C LYS A 252 -22.31 12.51 11.88
N ASN A 253 -21.30 13.37 11.69
CA ASN A 253 -20.95 14.40 12.65
C ASN A 253 -21.99 15.54 12.61
N PRO A 254 -22.84 15.72 13.65
CA PRO A 254 -23.86 16.77 13.67
C PRO A 254 -23.25 18.18 13.70
N ASP A 255 -22.02 18.32 14.21
CA ASP A 255 -21.33 19.60 14.36
C ASP A 255 -20.52 19.99 13.12
N TYR A 256 -20.58 19.20 12.05
CA TYR A 256 -19.87 19.52 10.81
C TYR A 256 -20.52 20.70 10.08
N SER A 257 -19.76 21.80 9.96
CA SER A 257 -20.12 22.93 9.10
C SER A 257 -19.08 23.07 7.99
N PRO A 258 -19.46 22.96 6.70
CA PRO A 258 -18.51 23.18 5.62
C PRO A 258 -18.00 24.62 5.67
N LEU A 259 -16.69 24.79 5.59
CA LEU A 259 -16.08 26.12 5.41
C LEU A 259 -16.72 26.75 4.17
N LYS A 260 -17.50 27.83 4.37
CA LYS A 260 -18.06 28.64 3.28
C LYS A 260 -16.87 29.23 2.53
N THR A 261 -16.46 28.57 1.46
CA THR A 261 -15.45 29.10 0.57
C THR A 261 -16.14 30.14 -0.29
N GLU A 262 -15.70 31.41 -0.24
CA GLU A 262 -16.32 32.52 -0.97
C GLU A 262 -16.44 32.22 -2.48
N ALA A 263 -15.53 31.40 -3.03
CA ALA A 263 -15.56 30.89 -4.40
C ALA A 263 -16.81 30.05 -4.75
N ALA A 264 -17.48 29.44 -3.77
CA ALA A 264 -18.71 28.69 -3.99
C ALA A 264 -19.93 29.61 -4.22
N ALA A 265 -19.90 30.85 -3.71
CA ALA A 265 -21.02 31.78 -3.83
C ALA A 265 -21.29 32.20 -5.29
N TRP A 266 -20.24 32.39 -6.11
CA TRP A 266 -20.38 32.76 -7.53
C TRP A 266 -20.73 31.58 -8.46
N LYS A 267 -20.48 30.33 -8.05
CA LYS A 267 -20.83 29.13 -8.84
C LYS A 267 -22.29 28.72 -8.71
N ASN A 268 -23.03 29.32 -7.77
CA ASN A 268 -24.46 29.08 -7.62
C ASN A 268 -25.25 29.73 -8.76
N GLU A 269 -26.46 29.22 -9.02
CA GLU A 269 -27.34 29.69 -10.10
C GLU A 269 -27.62 31.21 -10.02
N ALA A 270 -27.74 31.74 -8.79
CA ALA A 270 -27.85 33.18 -8.55
C ALA A 270 -26.61 33.98 -8.99
N GLY A 271 -25.40 33.46 -8.78
CA GLY A 271 -24.15 34.09 -9.22
C GLY A 271 -24.05 34.14 -10.76
N ARG A 272 -24.48 33.06 -11.43
CA ARG A 272 -24.61 33.02 -12.90
C ARG A 272 -25.62 34.04 -13.42
N VAL A 273 -26.80 34.16 -12.80
CA VAL A 273 -27.81 35.13 -13.22
C VAL A 273 -27.31 36.57 -13.05
N ILE A 274 -26.70 36.90 -11.91
CA ILE A 274 -26.14 38.24 -11.67
C ILE A 274 -25.06 38.58 -12.70
N PHE A 275 -24.18 37.62 -13.03
CA PHE A 275 -23.14 37.82 -14.04
C PHE A 275 -23.72 38.05 -15.44
N VAL A 276 -24.73 37.29 -15.85
CA VAL A 276 -25.42 37.47 -17.14
C VAL A 276 -26.11 38.84 -17.19
N VAL A 277 -26.79 39.24 -16.13
CA VAL A 277 -27.43 40.57 -16.04
C VAL A 277 -26.38 41.68 -16.16
N ALA A 278 -25.23 41.55 -15.49
CA ALA A 278 -24.14 42.52 -15.59
C ALA A 278 -23.60 42.66 -17.03
N ILE A 279 -23.43 41.55 -17.75
CA ILE A 279 -23.02 41.57 -19.16
C ILE A 279 -24.08 42.25 -20.04
N VAL A 280 -25.36 41.94 -19.85
CA VAL A 280 -26.45 42.54 -20.62
C VAL A 280 -26.51 44.05 -20.40
N VAL A 281 -26.40 44.51 -19.14
CA VAL A 281 -26.36 45.94 -18.81
C VAL A 281 -25.16 46.62 -19.46
N MET A 282 -23.98 45.98 -19.45
CA MET A 282 -22.77 46.51 -20.09
C MET A 282 -22.94 46.63 -21.61
N CYS A 283 -23.51 45.63 -22.27
CA CYS A 283 -23.80 45.67 -23.72
C CYS A 283 -24.79 46.80 -24.06
N ILE A 284 -25.85 46.99 -23.25
CA ILE A 284 -26.81 48.07 -23.43
C ILE A 284 -26.12 49.44 -23.26
N ALA A 285 -25.29 49.60 -22.22
CA ALA A 285 -24.53 50.82 -22.00
C ALA A 285 -23.60 51.16 -23.18
N LEU A 286 -22.94 50.14 -23.74
CA LEU A 286 -22.08 50.29 -24.92
C LEU A 286 -22.88 50.74 -26.15
N LEU A 287 -24.03 50.11 -26.41
CA LEU A 287 -24.93 50.50 -27.51
C LEU A 287 -25.45 51.92 -27.36
N VAL A 288 -25.80 52.34 -26.14
CA VAL A 288 -26.22 53.72 -25.85
C VAL A 288 -25.08 54.71 -26.10
N MET A 289 -23.84 54.36 -25.73
CA MET A 289 -22.68 55.21 -26.03
C MET A 289 -22.43 55.34 -27.53
N ILE A 290 -22.50 54.22 -28.28
CA ILE A 290 -22.35 54.24 -29.74
C ILE A 290 -23.44 55.11 -30.37
N ALA A 291 -24.70 54.92 -29.99
CA ALA A 291 -25.80 55.73 -30.51
C ALA A 291 -25.66 57.23 -30.18
N ARG A 292 -25.16 57.57 -28.98
CA ARG A 292 -24.87 58.96 -28.61
C ARG A 292 -23.71 59.53 -29.43
N ALA A 293 -22.67 58.75 -29.69
CA ALA A 293 -21.53 59.16 -30.51
C ALA A 293 -21.95 59.41 -31.96
N SER A 294 -22.74 58.51 -32.57
CA SER A 294 -23.27 58.67 -33.94
C SER A 294 -24.13 59.93 -34.08
N ARG A 295 -25.08 60.16 -33.16
CA ARG A 295 -25.90 61.38 -33.18
C ARG A 295 -25.10 62.68 -33.03
N LYS A 296 -23.94 62.62 -32.36
CA LYS A 296 -23.04 63.78 -32.21
C LYS A 296 -22.28 64.07 -33.50
N ILE A 297 -21.95 63.03 -34.28
CA ILE A 297 -21.33 63.15 -35.61
C ILE A 297 -22.33 63.72 -36.61
N ASP A 298 -23.58 63.27 -36.62
CA ASP A 298 -24.62 63.79 -37.53
C ASP A 298 -24.87 65.30 -37.30
N LYS A 299 -24.89 65.75 -36.03
CA LYS A 299 -25.01 67.17 -35.69
C LYS A 299 -23.81 68.03 -36.13
N LEU A 300 -22.62 67.44 -36.26
CA LEU A 300 -21.43 68.14 -36.77
C LEU A 300 -21.45 68.24 -38.29
N ILE A 301 -22.07 67.28 -38.97
CA ILE A 301 -22.26 67.29 -40.42
C ILE A 301 -23.33 68.32 -40.82
N ASP A 302 -24.44 68.40 -40.10
CA ASP A 302 -25.51 69.40 -40.36
C ASP A 302 -25.05 70.85 -40.14
N ASN A 303 -24.18 71.10 -39.16
CA ASN A 303 -23.66 72.45 -38.88
C ASN A 303 -22.49 72.88 -39.81
N GLY A 304 -21.94 71.97 -40.62
CA GLY A 304 -20.87 72.27 -41.57
C GLY A 304 -21.34 72.71 -42.96
N GLY A 305 -22.66 72.78 -43.19
CA GLY A 305 -23.28 72.96 -44.52
C GLY A 305 -23.75 74.37 -44.88
N ALA A 306 -23.18 75.44 -44.32
CA ALA A 306 -23.50 76.81 -44.76
C ALA A 306 -22.42 77.33 -45.74
N PRO A 307 -22.74 77.61 -47.03
CA PRO A 307 -21.76 78.09 -47.99
C PRO A 307 -21.36 79.56 -47.70
N PRO A 308 -20.14 79.98 -48.07
CA PRO A 308 -19.75 81.39 -47.96
C PRO A 308 -20.55 82.24 -48.95
N LYS A 309 -20.99 83.42 -48.48
CA LYS A 309 -21.62 84.43 -49.33
C LYS A 309 -20.60 84.91 -50.37
N GLN A 310 -20.98 84.85 -51.65
CA GLN A 310 -20.26 85.49 -52.75
C GLN A 310 -20.49 87.01 -52.68
N GLU A 311 -19.41 87.79 -52.81
CA GLU A 311 -19.42 89.17 -53.31
C GLU A 311 -19.64 89.18 -54.82
#